data_AF-A0A6N8BQ36-F1
#
_entry.id   AF-A0A6N8BQ36-F1
#
_cell.length_a   1.000
_cell.length_b   1.000
_cell.length_c   1.000
_cell.angle_alpha   90.00
_cell.angle_beta   90.00
_cell.angle_gamma   90.00
#
_symmetry.space_group_name_H-M   'P 1'
#
loop_
_entity.id
_entity.type
_entity.pdbx_description
1 polymer ?
#
loop_
_entity_poly.entity_id
_entity_poly.type
_entity_poly.pdbx_seq_one_letter_code
_entity_poly.pdbx_strand_id
1 'polypeptide(L)'
;MNESQCMARLLASAVHDMRNVLAVIRESAGLAQDLASLAGGKTVSAQGTERLSTALGEVQRSIIQGAALSEAMDYMAQAGGMEPGGAGPCDLARVCRSFCLLAARQARAAQIHLTSGETDEPVWANVPPLAVLRSLLEVFDLCASVGGQVNLRLTAGRRQKEEGIIVEALEGANREMALAAMTGSPMLDGIRPGWRAVLMPWRDAGPRFFLSISACDSEGE
;
A
#
# COMPACT_ATOMS: atom_id res chain seq x y z
N MET A 1 -3.96 -9.33 13.97
CA MET A 1 -3.75 -10.41 12.96
C MET A 1 -2.41 -11.09 13.22
N ASN A 2 -2.14 -12.35 12.83
CA ASN A 2 -0.77 -12.89 12.96
C ASN A 2 0.07 -12.59 11.70
N GLU A 3 1.39 -12.75 11.78
CA GLU A 3 2.31 -12.40 10.69
C GLU A 3 2.08 -13.22 9.41
N SER A 4 1.83 -14.52 9.55
CA SER A 4 1.57 -15.40 8.40
C SER A 4 0.27 -15.04 7.68
N GLN A 5 -0.78 -14.67 8.41
CA GLN A 5 -2.03 -14.15 7.84
C GLN A 5 -1.81 -12.83 7.10
N CYS A 6 -1.05 -11.90 7.69
CA CYS A 6 -0.71 -10.62 7.06
C CYS A 6 0.00 -10.85 5.73
N MET A 7 1.08 -11.64 5.75
CA MET A 7 1.88 -11.95 4.58
C MET A 7 1.06 -12.67 3.50
N ALA A 8 0.27 -13.69 3.88
CA ALA A 8 -0.58 -14.42 2.93
C ALA A 8 -1.58 -13.49 2.24
N ARG A 9 -2.17 -12.54 2.98
CA ARG A 9 -3.18 -11.62 2.45
C ARG A 9 -2.57 -10.57 1.51
N LEU A 10 -1.43 -9.99 1.87
CA LEU A 10 -0.68 -9.06 1.02
C LEU A 10 -0.12 -9.76 -0.22
N LEU A 11 0.45 -10.97 -0.09
CA LEU A 11 0.92 -11.76 -1.23
C LEU A 11 -0.21 -12.15 -2.18
N ALA A 12 -1.35 -12.61 -1.67
CA ALA A 12 -2.48 -12.97 -2.52
C ALA A 12 -2.97 -11.76 -3.36
N SER A 13 -2.99 -10.58 -2.74
CA SER A 13 -3.28 -9.30 -3.41
C SER A 13 -2.24 -8.98 -4.50
N ALA A 14 -0.95 -9.02 -4.16
CA ALA A 14 0.14 -8.72 -5.07
C ALA A 14 0.23 -9.70 -6.25
N VAL A 15 0.14 -11.01 -5.99
CA VAL A 15 0.18 -12.04 -7.04
C VAL A 15 -0.98 -11.86 -8.02
N HIS A 16 -2.16 -11.47 -7.56
CA HIS A 16 -3.27 -11.16 -8.44
C HIS A 16 -2.99 -9.94 -9.32
N ASP A 17 -2.42 -8.87 -8.75
CA ASP A 17 -2.07 -7.68 -9.54
C ASP A 17 -0.92 -7.97 -10.53
N MET A 18 0.02 -8.85 -10.19
CA MET A 18 1.05 -9.33 -11.11
C MET A 18 0.43 -10.10 -12.30
N ARG A 19 -0.56 -10.95 -12.06
CA ARG A 19 -1.29 -11.63 -13.15
C ARG A 19 -1.99 -10.63 -14.07
N ASN A 20 -2.56 -9.57 -13.52
CA ASN A 20 -3.17 -8.49 -14.30
C ASN A 20 -2.13 -7.75 -15.15
N VAL A 21 -0.96 -7.42 -14.58
CA VAL A 21 0.16 -6.81 -15.32
C VAL A 21 0.55 -7.67 -16.52
N LEU A 22 0.74 -8.98 -16.31
CA LEU A 22 1.09 -9.90 -17.40
C LEU A 22 -0.01 -10.01 -18.46
N ALA A 23 -1.29 -9.98 -18.05
CA ALA A 23 -2.41 -10.00 -18.97
C ALA A 23 -2.43 -8.76 -19.87
N VAL A 24 -2.28 -7.56 -19.29
CA VAL A 24 -2.25 -6.29 -20.05
C VAL A 24 -1.05 -6.26 -21.00
N ILE A 25 0.13 -6.69 -20.55
CA ILE A 25 1.32 -6.78 -21.42
C ILE A 25 1.04 -7.69 -22.61
N ARG A 26 0.48 -8.88 -22.37
CA ARG A 26 0.19 -9.86 -23.43
C ARG A 26 -0.83 -9.31 -24.44
N GLU A 27 -1.91 -8.70 -23.96
CA GLU A 27 -2.95 -8.12 -24.81
C GLU A 27 -2.43 -6.95 -25.65
N SER A 28 -1.74 -6.01 -24.99
CA SER A 28 -1.20 -4.81 -25.64
C SER A 28 -0.08 -5.15 -26.64
N ALA A 29 0.78 -6.13 -26.32
CA ALA A 29 1.79 -6.62 -27.24
C ALA A 29 1.19 -7.35 -28.45
N GLY A 30 0.12 -8.13 -28.24
CA GLY A 30 -0.63 -8.76 -29.33
C GLY A 30 -1.23 -7.72 -30.28
N LEU A 31 -1.89 -6.69 -29.75
CA LEU A 31 -2.43 -5.59 -30.55
C LEU A 31 -1.32 -4.85 -31.32
N ALA A 32 -0.18 -4.59 -30.67
CA ALA A 32 0.96 -3.96 -31.33
C ALA A 32 1.51 -4.81 -32.47
N GLN A 33 1.60 -6.13 -32.28
CA GLN A 33 2.02 -7.07 -33.31
C GLN A 33 1.03 -7.12 -34.49
N ASP A 34 -0.27 -7.15 -34.21
CA ASP A 34 -1.31 -7.16 -35.24
C ASP A 34 -1.23 -5.88 -36.10
N LEU A 35 -1.10 -4.71 -35.47
CA LEU A 35 -0.95 -3.43 -36.16
C LEU A 35 0.34 -3.37 -37.01
N ALA A 36 1.46 -3.88 -36.50
CA ALA A 36 2.70 -3.97 -37.25
C ALA A 36 2.58 -4.93 -38.45
N SER A 37 1.86 -6.04 -38.30
CA SER A 37 1.63 -7.00 -39.38
C SER A 37 0.74 -6.44 -40.48
N LEU A 38 -0.33 -5.70 -40.12
CA LEU A 38 -1.24 -5.05 -41.05
C LEU A 38 -0.56 -3.96 -41.89
N ALA A 39 0.47 -3.32 -41.33
CA ALA A 39 1.28 -2.35 -42.08
C ALA A 39 2.10 -3.02 -43.19
N GLY A 40 2.45 -4.31 -43.06
CA GLY A 40 3.05 -5.11 -44.15
C GLY A 40 4.30 -4.48 -44.78
N GLY A 41 5.11 -3.77 -44.00
CA GLY A 41 6.29 -3.04 -44.47
C GLY A 41 6.01 -1.70 -45.17
N LYS A 42 4.74 -1.27 -45.24
CA LYS A 42 4.30 0.05 -45.67
C LYS A 42 4.11 0.98 -44.47
N THR A 43 3.89 2.27 -44.72
CA THR A 43 3.56 3.23 -43.67
C THR A 43 2.26 2.84 -42.98
N VAL A 44 2.31 2.69 -41.65
CA VAL A 44 1.13 2.52 -40.80
C VAL A 44 0.24 3.75 -40.99
N SER A 45 -1.10 3.56 -41.07
CA SER A 45 -2.02 4.69 -41.10
C SER A 45 -1.86 5.56 -39.86
N ALA A 46 -2.16 6.86 -39.93
CA ALA A 46 -2.03 7.77 -38.78
C ALA A 46 -2.77 7.21 -37.54
N GLN A 47 -3.96 6.66 -37.73
CA GLN A 47 -4.74 6.00 -36.68
C GLN A 47 -4.09 4.72 -36.16
N GLY A 48 -3.46 3.91 -37.03
CA GLY A 48 -2.71 2.73 -36.61
C GLY A 48 -1.47 3.08 -35.79
N THR A 49 -0.79 4.17 -36.13
CA THR A 49 0.38 4.66 -35.38
C THR A 49 -0.01 5.13 -33.98
N GLU A 50 -1.13 5.84 -33.84
CA GLU A 50 -1.66 6.27 -32.54
C GLU A 50 -2.03 5.08 -31.65
N ARG A 51 -2.72 4.09 -32.21
CA ARG A 51 -3.07 2.85 -31.48
C ARG A 51 -1.84 2.04 -31.08
N LEU A 52 -0.85 1.94 -31.96
CA LEU A 52 0.41 1.26 -31.66
C LEU A 52 1.15 1.97 -30.54
N SER A 53 1.24 3.31 -30.59
CA SER A 53 1.84 4.11 -29.53
C SER A 53 1.12 3.94 -28.19
N THR A 54 -0.22 3.91 -28.21
CA THR A 54 -1.03 3.66 -27.01
C THR A 54 -0.75 2.29 -26.41
N ALA A 55 -0.76 1.23 -27.24
CA ALA A 55 -0.49 -0.13 -26.81
C ALA A 55 0.92 -0.29 -26.22
N LEU A 56 1.94 0.29 -26.86
CA LEU A 56 3.30 0.29 -26.33
C LEU A 56 3.42 1.07 -25.02
N GLY A 57 2.70 2.19 -24.90
CA GLY A 57 2.60 2.96 -23.67
C GLY A 57 1.93 2.18 -22.53
N GLU A 58 0.94 1.33 -22.84
CA GLU A 58 0.32 0.42 -21.86
C GLU A 58 1.30 -0.66 -21.40
N VAL A 59 2.02 -1.31 -22.33
CA VAL A 59 3.08 -2.27 -22.00
C VAL A 59 4.12 -1.63 -21.07
N GLN A 60 4.63 -0.45 -21.41
CA GLN A 60 5.65 0.23 -20.61
C GLN A 60 5.15 0.54 -19.20
N ARG A 61 3.93 1.07 -19.06
CA ARG A 61 3.32 1.34 -17.75
C ARG A 61 3.14 0.06 -16.93
N SER A 62 2.66 -1.02 -17.55
CA SER A 62 2.49 -2.31 -16.89
C SER A 62 3.83 -2.92 -16.45
N ILE A 63 4.90 -2.79 -17.25
CA ILE A 63 6.24 -3.23 -16.86
C ILE A 63 6.75 -2.46 -15.64
N ILE A 64 6.63 -1.12 -15.64
CA ILE A 64 7.06 -0.29 -14.50
C ILE A 64 6.28 -0.68 -13.23
N GLN A 65 4.97 -0.85 -13.35
CA GLN A 65 4.12 -1.30 -12.24
C GLN A 65 4.52 -2.70 -11.76
N GLY A 66 4.78 -3.63 -12.68
CA GLY A 66 5.23 -4.99 -12.37
C GLY A 66 6.57 -5.01 -11.64
N ALA A 67 7.54 -4.20 -12.08
CA ALA A 67 8.84 -4.08 -11.43
C ALA A 67 8.70 -3.59 -9.98
N ALA A 68 7.96 -2.49 -9.77
CA ALA A 68 7.71 -1.96 -8.43
C ALA A 68 6.99 -2.97 -7.52
N LEU A 69 6.02 -3.72 -8.05
CA LEU A 69 5.32 -4.76 -7.30
C LEU A 69 6.23 -5.94 -6.95
N SER A 70 7.10 -6.35 -7.87
CA SER A 70 8.11 -7.41 -7.64
C SER A 70 9.09 -7.00 -6.55
N GLU A 71 9.58 -5.76 -6.54
CA GLU A 71 10.46 -5.24 -5.50
C GLU A 71 9.76 -5.20 -4.12
N ALA A 72 8.48 -4.82 -4.08
CA ALA A 72 7.69 -4.85 -2.85
C ALA A 72 7.47 -6.28 -2.32
N MET A 73 7.26 -7.26 -3.22
CA MET A 73 7.15 -8.67 -2.87
C MET A 73 8.47 -9.24 -2.35
N ASP A 74 9.60 -8.92 -2.99
CA ASP A 74 10.93 -9.32 -2.53
C ASP A 74 11.25 -8.72 -1.15
N TYR A 75 10.96 -7.43 -0.95
CA TYR A 75 11.10 -6.78 0.35
C TYR A 75 10.30 -7.48 1.46
N MET A 76 9.05 -7.87 1.18
CA MET A 76 8.22 -8.59 2.13
C MET A 76 8.75 -10.01 2.39
N ALA A 77 9.28 -10.71 1.37
CA ALA A 77 9.86 -12.03 1.54
C ALA A 77 11.11 -11.99 2.45
N GLN A 78 11.97 -10.99 2.28
CA GLN A 78 13.12 -10.76 3.15
C GLN A 78 12.68 -10.44 4.58
N ALA A 79 11.65 -9.61 4.75
CA ALA A 79 11.11 -9.27 6.07
C ALA A 79 10.54 -10.49 6.81
N GLY A 80 9.93 -11.45 6.11
CA GLY A 80 9.40 -12.69 6.70
C GLY A 80 10.44 -13.75 7.03
N GLY A 81 11.69 -13.59 6.58
CA GLY A 81 12.80 -14.52 6.84
C GLY A 81 13.79 -14.05 7.90
N MET A 82 13.55 -12.90 8.55
CA MET A 82 14.42 -12.36 9.60
C MET A 82 14.11 -13.01 10.95
N GLU A 83 15.14 -13.53 11.62
CA GLU A 83 15.03 -14.01 13.01
C GLU A 83 14.69 -12.84 13.96
N PRO A 84 13.91 -13.09 15.03
CA PRO A 84 13.63 -12.09 16.06
C PRO A 84 14.94 -11.50 16.63
N GLY A 85 15.09 -10.17 16.56
CA GLY A 85 16.31 -9.46 17.00
C GLY A 85 17.45 -9.36 15.98
N GLY A 86 17.31 -9.99 14.79
CA GLY A 86 18.25 -9.88 13.68
C GLY A 86 17.86 -8.86 12.60
N ALA A 87 16.64 -8.33 12.66
CA ALA A 87 16.18 -7.29 11.76
C ALA A 87 16.88 -5.97 12.09
N GLY A 88 17.76 -5.49 11.20
CA GLY A 88 18.28 -4.13 11.28
C GLY A 88 17.16 -3.09 11.17
N PRO A 89 17.44 -1.80 11.45
CA PRO A 89 16.43 -0.77 11.40
C PRO A 89 15.79 -0.70 10.01
N CYS A 90 14.46 -0.59 9.96
CA CYS A 90 13.72 -0.48 8.71
C CYS A 90 13.39 0.98 8.38
N ASP A 91 13.46 1.33 7.09
CA ASP A 91 12.99 2.63 6.58
C ASP A 91 11.46 2.61 6.47
N LEU A 92 10.78 3.37 7.33
CA LEU A 92 9.32 3.45 7.36
C LEU A 92 8.74 4.01 6.07
N ALA A 93 9.46 4.87 5.35
CA ALA A 93 8.98 5.40 4.07
C ALA A 93 8.95 4.29 3.01
N ARG A 94 9.96 3.41 2.99
CA ARG A 94 9.97 2.20 2.15
C ARG A 94 8.82 1.27 2.51
N VAL A 95 8.55 1.06 3.81
CA VAL A 95 7.42 0.22 4.24
C VAL A 95 6.07 0.79 3.75
N CYS A 96 5.85 2.11 3.87
CA CYS A 96 4.63 2.77 3.39
C CYS A 96 4.43 2.58 1.87
N ARG A 97 5.49 2.77 1.08
CA ARG A 97 5.45 2.55 -0.38
C ARG A 97 5.13 1.09 -0.72
N SER A 98 5.84 0.15 -0.10
CA SER A 98 5.61 -1.28 -0.29
C SER A 98 4.18 -1.68 0.09
N PHE A 99 3.66 -1.18 1.22
CA PHE A 99 2.29 -1.43 1.65
C PHE A 99 1.27 -0.95 0.62
N CYS A 100 1.40 0.29 0.11
CA CYS A 100 0.48 0.84 -0.88
C CYS A 100 0.44 -0.01 -2.16
N LEU A 101 1.59 -0.54 -2.60
CA LEU A 101 1.67 -1.45 -3.75
C LEU A 101 1.03 -2.81 -3.46
N LEU A 102 1.38 -3.44 -2.34
CA LEU A 102 0.90 -4.78 -1.98
C LEU A 102 -0.61 -4.81 -1.68
N ALA A 103 -1.14 -3.76 -1.05
CA ALA A 103 -2.54 -3.63 -0.68
C ALA A 103 -3.42 -3.01 -1.78
N ALA A 104 -2.86 -2.56 -2.91
CA ALA A 104 -3.55 -1.79 -3.95
C ALA A 104 -4.85 -2.45 -4.45
N ARG A 105 -4.86 -3.77 -4.67
CA ARG A 105 -6.06 -4.50 -5.08
C ARG A 105 -7.14 -4.48 -3.99
N GLN A 106 -6.76 -4.75 -2.75
CA GLN A 106 -7.69 -4.74 -1.62
C GLN A 106 -8.28 -3.34 -1.42
N ALA A 107 -7.44 -2.31 -1.57
CA ALA A 107 -7.85 -0.93 -1.51
C ALA A 107 -8.87 -0.58 -2.60
N ARG A 108 -8.63 -0.96 -3.86
CA ARG A 108 -9.62 -0.79 -4.94
C ARG A 108 -10.94 -1.50 -4.66
N ALA A 109 -10.89 -2.73 -4.15
CA ALA A 109 -12.08 -3.50 -3.78
C ALA A 109 -12.88 -2.83 -2.65
N ALA A 110 -12.20 -2.16 -1.71
CA ALA A 110 -12.81 -1.39 -0.63
C ALA A 110 -13.11 0.07 -1.00
N GLN A 111 -12.87 0.50 -2.25
CA GLN A 111 -12.96 1.91 -2.66
C GLN A 111 -12.09 2.86 -1.82
N ILE A 112 -10.95 2.37 -1.31
CA ILE A 112 -9.96 3.15 -0.58
C ILE A 112 -8.84 3.51 -1.54
N HIS A 113 -8.47 4.80 -1.59
CA HIS A 113 -7.28 5.23 -2.31
C HIS A 113 -6.10 5.31 -1.34
N LEU A 114 -5.10 4.43 -1.52
CA LEU A 114 -3.89 4.41 -0.71
C LEU A 114 -2.78 5.20 -1.41
N THR A 115 -2.17 6.14 -0.68
CA THR A 115 -1.01 6.90 -1.15
C THR A 115 0.08 6.91 -0.09
N SER A 116 1.33 6.76 -0.54
CA SER A 116 2.50 7.01 0.32
C SER A 116 2.83 8.50 0.22
N GLY A 117 2.96 9.17 1.36
CA GLY A 117 3.49 10.53 1.42
C GLY A 117 5.00 10.55 1.18
N GLU A 118 5.50 11.73 0.81
CA GLU A 118 6.93 12.02 0.72
C GLU A 118 7.48 12.36 2.12
N THR A 119 8.77 12.10 2.31
CA THR A 119 9.46 12.40 3.56
C THR A 119 10.85 12.91 3.22
N ASP A 120 11.20 14.10 3.71
CA ASP A 120 12.47 14.77 3.38
C ASP A 120 13.69 14.01 3.93
N GLU A 121 13.53 13.38 5.10
CA GLU A 121 14.57 12.57 5.75
C GLU A 121 14.07 11.14 6.00
N PRO A 122 14.91 10.11 5.80
CA PRO A 122 14.56 8.75 6.15
C PRO A 122 14.20 8.60 7.63
N VAL A 123 13.06 7.96 7.91
CA VAL A 123 12.63 7.64 9.27
C VAL A 123 12.90 6.16 9.52
N TRP A 124 13.95 5.89 10.28
CA TRP A 124 14.39 4.55 10.64
C TRP A 124 13.74 4.10 11.93
N ALA A 125 13.12 2.92 11.94
CA ALA A 125 12.56 2.30 13.14
C ALA A 125 13.24 0.96 13.42
N ASN A 126 13.53 0.68 14.69
CA ASN A 126 14.17 -0.56 15.11
C ASN A 126 13.14 -1.67 15.37
N VAL A 127 12.32 -1.96 14.37
CA VAL A 127 11.31 -3.02 14.39
C VAL A 127 11.33 -3.82 13.09
N PRO A 128 10.85 -5.07 13.08
CA PRO A 128 10.68 -5.84 11.85
C PRO A 128 9.70 -5.16 10.88
N PRO A 129 10.00 -5.07 9.56
CA PRO A 129 9.07 -4.48 8.59
C PRO A 129 7.70 -5.15 8.54
N LEU A 130 7.62 -6.45 8.82
CA LEU A 130 6.38 -7.21 8.80
C LEU A 130 5.42 -6.79 9.92
N ALA A 131 5.94 -6.39 11.08
CA ALA A 131 5.14 -5.84 12.18
C ALA A 131 4.49 -4.51 11.74
N VAL A 132 5.24 -3.64 11.06
CA VAL A 132 4.72 -2.38 10.52
C VAL A 132 3.66 -2.63 9.43
N LEU A 133 3.92 -3.54 8.48
CA LEU A 133 2.95 -3.93 7.45
C LEU A 133 1.64 -4.47 8.05
N ARG A 134 1.73 -5.24 9.15
CA ARG A 134 0.56 -5.73 9.89
C ARG A 134 -0.24 -4.56 10.47
N SER A 135 0.41 -3.63 11.16
CA SER A 135 -0.27 -2.47 11.75
C SER A 135 -0.94 -1.59 10.70
N LEU A 136 -0.29 -1.38 9.55
CA LEU A 136 -0.90 -0.68 8.41
C LEU A 136 -2.12 -1.42 7.84
N LEU A 137 -2.06 -2.75 7.76
CA LEU A 137 -3.18 -3.56 7.28
C LEU A 137 -4.36 -3.52 8.27
N GLU A 138 -4.11 -3.41 9.57
CA GLU A 138 -5.14 -3.24 10.59
C GLU A 138 -5.81 -1.86 10.50
N VAL A 139 -5.05 -0.77 10.28
CA VAL A 139 -5.62 0.56 10.01
C VAL A 139 -6.46 0.55 8.72
N PHE A 140 -5.98 -0.15 7.69
CA PHE A 140 -6.73 -0.34 6.45
C PHE A 140 -8.06 -1.08 6.70
N ASP A 141 -8.03 -2.17 7.48
CA ASP A 141 -9.23 -2.96 7.82
C ASP A 141 -10.25 -2.13 8.60
N LEU A 142 -9.78 -1.28 9.51
CA LEU A 142 -10.63 -0.36 10.25
C LEU A 142 -11.38 0.58 9.29
N CYS A 143 -10.67 1.19 8.33
CA CYS A 143 -11.27 2.07 7.33
C CYS A 143 -12.21 1.32 6.38
N ALA A 144 -11.87 0.09 6.00
CA ALA A 144 -12.72 -0.76 5.16
C ALA A 144 -14.01 -1.18 5.90
N SER A 145 -13.93 -1.45 7.21
CA SER A 145 -15.06 -1.90 8.03
C SER A 145 -16.20 -0.87 8.14
N VAL A 146 -15.89 0.42 7.99
CA VAL A 146 -16.87 1.51 8.01
C VAL A 146 -17.35 1.93 6.62
N GLY A 147 -17.11 1.09 5.61
CA GLY A 147 -17.61 1.28 4.24
C GLY A 147 -16.57 1.80 3.24
N GLY A 148 -15.31 1.99 3.64
CA GLY A 148 -14.25 2.43 2.73
C GLY A 148 -14.53 3.82 2.15
N GLN A 149 -14.38 4.04 0.84
CA GLN A 149 -14.62 5.34 0.17
C GLN A 149 -13.87 6.51 0.82
N VAL A 150 -12.58 6.31 1.07
CA VAL A 150 -11.70 7.28 1.73
C VAL A 150 -10.31 7.28 1.07
N ASN A 151 -9.72 8.46 0.98
CA ASN A 151 -8.34 8.65 0.54
C ASN A 151 -7.43 8.66 1.78
N LEU A 152 -6.62 7.62 1.93
CA LEU A 152 -5.64 7.50 3.00
C LEU A 152 -4.24 7.82 2.48
N ARG A 153 -3.55 8.71 3.20
CA ARG A 153 -2.13 8.97 3.01
C ARG A 153 -1.35 8.45 4.20
N LEU A 154 -0.30 7.70 3.90
CA LEU A 154 0.61 7.12 4.88
C LEU A 154 1.98 7.77 4.70
N THR A 155 2.42 8.53 5.69
CA THR A 155 3.68 9.28 5.63
C THR A 155 4.56 8.87 6.79
N ALA A 156 5.81 8.48 6.51
CA ALA A 156 6.77 8.24 7.58
C ALA A 156 7.05 9.54 8.33
N GLY A 157 7.10 9.49 9.66
CA GLY A 157 7.27 10.70 10.45
C GLY A 157 7.74 10.42 11.87
N ARG A 158 8.04 11.51 12.58
CA ARG A 158 8.40 11.48 14.00
C ARG A 158 7.45 12.34 14.80
N ARG A 159 7.02 11.86 15.95
CA ARG A 159 6.30 12.65 16.95
C ARG A 159 7.17 12.76 18.19
N GLN A 160 7.68 13.96 18.46
CA GLN A 160 8.70 14.19 19.49
C GLN A 160 9.95 13.32 19.26
N LYS A 161 10.13 12.24 20.04
CA LYS A 161 11.25 11.28 19.91
C LYS A 161 10.81 9.91 19.41
N GLU A 162 9.53 9.72 19.11
CA GLU A 162 9.00 8.45 18.61
C GLU A 162 8.93 8.44 17.10
N GLU A 163 9.44 7.37 16.48
CA GLU A 163 9.27 7.08 15.07
C GLU A 163 7.93 6.39 14.80
N GLY A 164 7.29 6.78 13.71
CA GLY A 164 6.03 6.17 13.34
C GLY A 164 5.50 6.59 11.98
N ILE A 165 4.22 6.32 11.78
CA ILE A 165 3.53 6.62 10.52
C ILE A 165 2.41 7.60 10.80
N ILE A 166 2.42 8.72 10.08
CA ILE A 166 1.33 9.68 10.05
C ILE A 166 0.28 9.15 9.08
N VAL A 167 -0.92 8.90 9.58
CA VAL A 167 -2.07 8.45 8.82
C VAL A 167 -3.02 9.62 8.64
N GLU A 168 -3.29 10.01 7.40
CA GLU A 168 -4.19 11.11 7.07
C GLU A 168 -5.39 10.58 6.26
N ALA A 169 -6.61 10.89 6.69
CA ALA A 169 -7.81 10.69 5.87
C ALA A 169 -8.18 12.03 5.21
N LEU A 170 -7.83 12.16 3.93
CA LEU A 170 -7.88 13.44 3.19
C LEU A 170 -9.30 13.79 2.75
N GLU A 171 -9.92 12.90 1.98
CA GLU A 171 -11.21 13.11 1.31
C GLU A 171 -11.97 11.78 1.20
N GLY A 172 -13.27 11.84 0.89
CA GLY A 172 -14.11 10.67 0.66
C GLY A 172 -15.45 10.72 1.40
N ALA A 173 -16.43 9.96 0.90
CA ALA A 173 -17.80 9.97 1.43
C ALA A 173 -17.87 9.51 2.89
N ASN A 174 -17.04 8.52 3.27
CA ASN A 174 -17.01 8.00 4.64
C ASN A 174 -15.81 8.52 5.44
N ARG A 175 -15.21 9.66 5.04
CA ARG A 175 -14.05 10.24 5.73
C ARG A 175 -14.33 10.39 7.23
N GLU A 176 -15.44 11.00 7.62
CA GLU A 176 -15.79 11.20 9.03
C GLU A 176 -16.00 9.88 9.78
N MET A 177 -16.58 8.86 9.13
CA MET A 177 -16.71 7.54 9.73
C MET A 177 -15.36 6.85 9.91
N ALA A 178 -14.44 6.99 8.95
CA ALA A 178 -13.07 6.49 9.07
C ALA A 178 -12.28 7.22 10.17
N LEU A 179 -12.43 8.54 10.29
CA LEU A 179 -11.85 9.33 11.39
C LEU A 179 -12.41 8.87 12.74
N ALA A 180 -13.74 8.74 12.87
CA ALA A 180 -14.39 8.25 14.07
C ALA A 180 -13.92 6.83 14.43
N ALA A 181 -13.76 5.98 13.41
CA ALA A 181 -13.23 4.64 13.59
C ALA A 181 -11.82 4.68 14.17
N MET A 182 -10.91 5.45 13.56
CA MET A 182 -9.52 5.63 14.00
C MET A 182 -9.36 6.39 15.34
N THR A 183 -10.34 7.18 15.78
CA THR A 183 -10.31 7.76 17.14
C THR A 183 -10.77 6.79 18.23
N GLY A 184 -11.33 5.65 17.83
CA GLY A 184 -11.81 4.64 18.75
C GLY A 184 -13.26 4.90 19.13
N SER A 185 -14.16 5.04 18.16
CA SER A 185 -15.59 5.10 18.46
C SER A 185 -16.04 3.88 19.29
N PRO A 186 -16.83 4.07 20.38
CA PRO A 186 -17.32 2.97 21.21
C PRO A 186 -18.19 1.96 20.44
N MET A 187 -18.69 2.32 19.25
CA MET A 187 -19.39 1.39 18.36
C MET A 187 -18.48 0.32 17.74
N LEU A 188 -17.15 0.49 17.81
CA LEU A 188 -16.15 -0.43 17.23
C LEU A 188 -15.27 -1.10 18.29
N ASP A 189 -15.64 -1.00 19.57
CA ASP A 189 -14.94 -1.62 20.71
C ASP A 189 -14.77 -3.15 20.57
N GLY A 190 -15.53 -3.79 19.68
CA GLY A 190 -15.39 -5.21 19.34
C GLY A 190 -14.22 -5.55 18.39
N ILE A 191 -13.58 -4.57 17.74
CA ILE A 191 -12.53 -4.79 16.71
C ILE A 191 -11.10 -4.84 17.32
N ARG A 192 -10.99 -5.35 18.55
CA ARG A 192 -9.77 -5.50 19.39
C ARG A 192 -9.42 -4.23 20.19
N PRO A 193 -9.20 -4.33 21.51
CA PRO A 193 -8.94 -3.17 22.38
C PRO A 193 -7.55 -2.53 22.24
N GLY A 194 -6.59 -3.20 21.59
CA GLY A 194 -5.17 -2.83 21.58
C GLY A 194 -4.76 -1.67 20.66
N TRP A 195 -5.40 -1.53 19.50
CA TRP A 195 -4.98 -0.56 18.47
C TRP A 195 -5.12 0.92 18.93
N ARG A 196 -5.98 1.19 19.92
CA ARG A 196 -6.13 2.51 20.56
C ARG A 196 -4.87 3.00 21.26
N ALA A 197 -4.01 2.09 21.74
CA ALA A 197 -2.74 2.46 22.35
C ALA A 197 -1.70 2.90 21.32
N VAL A 198 -1.86 2.46 20.07
CA VAL A 198 -0.86 2.60 19.00
C VAL A 198 -1.21 3.77 18.07
N LEU A 199 -2.50 3.99 17.78
CA LEU A 199 -2.97 5.04 16.87
C LEU A 199 -3.49 6.26 17.66
N MET A 200 -2.67 7.30 17.76
CA MET A 200 -3.00 8.50 18.53
C MET A 200 -3.47 9.67 17.65
N PRO A 201 -4.52 10.41 18.03
CA PRO A 201 -4.88 11.65 17.34
C PRO A 201 -3.74 12.68 17.38
N TRP A 202 -3.38 13.23 16.23
CA TRP A 202 -2.42 14.33 16.11
C TRP A 202 -3.17 15.66 16.21
N ARG A 203 -3.48 16.05 17.46
CA ARG A 203 -4.42 17.15 17.78
C ARG A 203 -4.03 18.52 17.22
N ASP A 204 -2.74 18.77 17.00
CA ASP A 204 -2.24 20.10 16.58
C ASP A 204 -2.20 20.30 15.05
N ALA A 205 -2.60 19.32 14.24
CA ALA A 205 -2.42 19.35 12.77
C ALA A 205 -3.60 18.83 11.94
N GLY A 206 -4.81 18.79 12.51
CA GLY A 206 -6.04 18.41 11.80
C GLY A 206 -6.37 16.90 11.86
N PRO A 207 -7.02 16.32 10.82
CA PRO A 207 -7.55 14.95 10.81
C PRO A 207 -6.44 13.90 10.58
N ARG A 208 -5.37 13.99 11.37
CA ARG A 208 -4.17 13.15 11.28
C ARG A 208 -4.06 12.27 12.51
N PHE A 209 -3.51 11.09 12.32
CA PHE A 209 -3.19 10.15 13.39
C PHE A 209 -1.72 9.77 13.33
N PHE A 210 -1.14 9.51 14.48
CA PHE A 210 0.21 8.97 14.61
C PHE A 210 0.10 7.50 15.02
N LEU A 211 0.53 6.61 14.14
CA LEU A 211 0.74 5.20 14.44
C LEU A 211 2.14 5.04 15.03
N SER A 212 2.23 4.89 16.35
CA SER A 212 3.49 4.68 17.08
C SER A 212 3.95 3.23 16.86
N ILE A 213 5.12 3.06 16.24
CA ILE A 213 5.58 1.73 15.85
C ILE A 213 6.26 1.00 17.03
N SER A 214 6.85 1.75 17.95
CA SER A 214 7.42 1.21 19.21
C SER A 214 6.35 0.57 20.10
N ALA A 215 5.11 1.08 20.04
CA ALA A 215 3.98 0.52 20.77
C ALA A 215 3.40 -0.76 20.11
N CYS A 216 3.77 -1.07 18.86
CA CYS A 216 3.36 -2.30 18.19
C CYS A 216 4.12 -3.55 18.70
N ASP A 217 5.32 -3.36 19.26
CA ASP A 217 6.15 -4.46 19.81
C ASP A 217 5.65 -4.93 21.19
N SER A 218 4.96 -4.06 21.93
CA SER A 218 4.55 -4.32 23.32
C SER A 218 3.38 -5.29 23.46
N GLU A 219 2.66 -5.59 22.38
CA GLU A 219 1.55 -6.57 22.36
C GLU A 219 2.02 -8.00 22.03
N GLY A 220 3.33 -8.20 21.90
CA GLY A 220 3.95 -9.48 21.52
C GLY A 220 4.46 -10.34 22.70
N GLU A 221 4.31 -9.91 23.95
CA GLU A 221 4.64 -10.70 25.16
C GLU A 221 3.40 -11.31 25.83
#